data_AF-A0A1V4M9X3-F1
#
_entry.id   AF-A0A1V4M9X3-F1
#
_cell.length_a   1.000
_cell.length_b   1.000
_cell.length_c   1.000
_cell.angle_alpha   90.00
_cell.angle_beta   90.00
_cell.angle_gamma   90.00
#
_symmetry.space_group_name_H-M   'P 1'
#
loop_
_entity.id
_entity.type
_entity.pdbx_description
1 polymer ?
#
loop_
_entity_poly.entity_id
_entity_poly.type
_entity_poly.pdbx_seq_one_letter_code
_entity_poly.pdbx_strand_id
1 'polypeptide(L)'
;MKKLLWLAAVLLAVPFISAMGTMPEATVTETIPNPAKNIEAVFLDQMGVATECSHISIEGKVYLDGTRGKGAYVLPLENVDRVTFYLKEGVLTARVSMKHSGEKISLTVNPDRRAFGKTRWGTFQIKLGDLKSITITGSSRASSFSPSGPSGRVNDGNS
;
A
#
# COMPACT_ATOMS: atom_id res chain seq x y z
N MET A 1 -52.96 17.00 29.65
CA MET A 1 -51.98 16.02 30.19
C MET A 1 -51.51 14.97 29.17
N LYS A 2 -52.38 14.42 28.30
CA LYS A 2 -52.01 13.47 27.22
C LYS A 2 -50.90 13.95 26.26
N LYS A 3 -50.88 15.23 25.89
CA LYS A 3 -49.87 15.82 24.98
C LYS A 3 -48.48 15.91 25.60
N LEU A 4 -48.40 16.13 26.92
CA LEU A 4 -47.14 16.18 27.66
C LEU A 4 -46.56 14.76 27.87
N LEU A 5 -47.45 13.78 28.08
CA LEU A 5 -47.11 12.36 28.11
C LEU A 5 -46.57 11.85 26.75
N TRP A 6 -47.14 12.33 25.65
CA TRP A 6 -46.63 12.04 24.30
C TRP A 6 -45.26 12.67 24.03
N LEU A 7 -45.03 13.91 24.46
CA LEU A 7 -43.74 14.58 24.35
C LEU A 7 -42.64 13.87 25.15
N ALA A 8 -42.95 13.42 26.38
CA ALA A 8 -42.02 12.65 27.19
C ALA A 8 -41.70 11.27 26.58
N ALA A 9 -42.69 10.61 26.00
CA ALA A 9 -42.49 9.32 25.33
C ALA A 9 -41.61 9.44 24.07
N VAL A 10 -41.77 10.52 23.29
CA VAL A 10 -40.93 10.78 22.12
C VAL A 10 -39.49 11.11 22.54
N LEU A 11 -39.31 11.91 23.59
CA LEU A 11 -37.97 12.27 24.08
C LEU A 11 -37.18 11.06 24.62
N LEU A 12 -37.89 10.07 25.20
CA LEU A 12 -37.29 8.82 25.68
C LEU A 12 -36.93 7.83 24.55
N ALA A 13 -37.54 7.96 23.37
CA ALA A 13 -37.30 7.08 22.23
C ALA A 13 -36.08 7.48 21.38
N VAL A 14 -35.63 8.74 21.45
CA VAL A 14 -34.47 9.25 20.71
C VAL A 14 -33.18 8.46 20.95
N PRO A 15 -32.77 8.10 22.20
CA PRO A 15 -31.54 7.35 22.41
C PRO A 15 -31.59 5.90 21.90
N PHE A 16 -32.79 5.32 21.72
CA PHE A 16 -32.96 3.95 21.23
C PHE A 16 -32.71 3.81 19.73
N ILE A 17 -32.86 4.88 18.94
CA ILE A 17 -32.62 4.86 17.48
C ILE A 17 -31.12 5.02 17.17
N SER A 18 -30.37 5.71 18.04
CA SER A 18 -28.91 5.86 17.91
C SER A 18 -28.10 4.62 18.34
N ALA A 19 -28.77 3.55 18.79
CA ALA A 19 -28.12 2.32 19.27
C ALA A 19 -27.89 1.24 18.18
N MET A 20 -28.21 1.52 16.90
CA MET A 20 -27.75 0.67 15.80
C MET A 20 -26.26 0.90 15.59
N GLY A 21 -25.47 0.12 16.31
CA GLY A 21 -24.02 0.13 16.28
C GLY A 21 -23.49 -0.01 14.87
N THR A 22 -22.58 0.89 14.52
CA THR A 22 -21.63 0.72 13.44
C THR A 22 -20.78 -0.51 13.79
N MET A 23 -21.07 -1.65 13.18
CA MET A 23 -20.13 -2.77 13.20
C MET A 23 -18.82 -2.26 12.59
N PRO A 24 -17.68 -2.33 13.29
CA PRO A 24 -16.41 -2.18 12.62
C PRO A 24 -16.35 -3.30 11.59
N GLU A 25 -16.35 -2.93 10.31
CA GLU A 25 -15.99 -3.81 9.21
C GLU A 25 -14.78 -4.62 9.68
N ALA A 26 -14.84 -5.94 9.55
CA ALA A 26 -13.71 -6.80 9.83
C ALA A 26 -12.59 -6.42 8.85
N THR A 27 -11.78 -5.43 9.23
CA THR A 27 -10.52 -5.10 8.59
C THR A 27 -9.69 -6.35 8.70
N VAL A 28 -9.60 -7.06 7.57
CA VAL A 28 -8.57 -8.03 7.24
C VAL A 28 -7.31 -7.53 7.93
N THR A 29 -6.87 -8.25 8.96
CA THR A 29 -5.76 -7.92 9.83
C THR A 29 -4.71 -7.15 9.05
N GLU A 30 -4.68 -5.83 9.24
CA GLU A 30 -3.72 -4.90 8.63
C GLU A 30 -2.34 -5.18 9.23
N THR A 31 -1.77 -6.34 8.92
CA THR A 31 -0.32 -6.45 8.84
C THR A 31 0.07 -6.05 7.42
N ILE A 32 -0.30 -4.82 7.03
CA ILE A 32 0.30 -4.15 5.88
C ILE A 32 1.72 -3.83 6.33
N PRO A 33 2.76 -4.33 5.64
CA PRO A 33 4.13 -4.01 5.99
C PRO A 33 4.32 -2.50 6.01
N ASN A 34 4.79 -2.00 7.16
CA ASN A 34 5.07 -0.60 7.41
C ASN A 34 5.86 0.01 6.23
N PRO A 35 5.43 1.15 5.63
CA PRO A 35 6.03 1.78 4.44
C PRO A 35 7.49 2.29 4.61
N ALA A 36 8.22 1.84 5.63
CA ALA A 36 9.62 2.22 5.89
C ALA A 36 10.65 1.47 5.01
N LYS A 37 10.24 0.95 3.85
CA LYS A 37 11.15 0.35 2.87
C LYS A 37 11.17 1.21 1.62
N ASN A 38 12.32 1.80 1.34
CA ASN A 38 12.53 2.49 0.08
C ASN A 38 12.75 1.42 -1.00
N ILE A 39 11.80 1.34 -1.94
CA ILE A 39 11.87 0.43 -3.08
C ILE A 39 12.22 1.25 -4.32
N GLU A 40 13.21 0.75 -5.04
CA GLU A 40 13.66 1.27 -6.33
C GLU A 40 13.15 0.37 -7.44
N ALA A 41 12.64 1.01 -8.50
CA ALA A 41 12.13 0.30 -9.65
C ALA A 41 12.24 1.12 -10.92
N VAL A 42 12.19 0.40 -12.04
CA VAL A 42 12.06 0.98 -13.38
C VAL A 42 10.63 0.80 -13.83
N PHE A 43 9.97 1.90 -14.14
CA PHE A 43 8.66 1.93 -14.77
C PHE A 43 8.83 2.04 -16.28
N LEU A 44 8.19 1.15 -17.01
CA LEU A 44 8.15 1.17 -18.48
C LEU A 44 6.71 1.45 -18.89
N ASP A 45 6.49 2.53 -19.63
CA ASP A 45 5.16 2.86 -20.16
C ASP A 45 4.84 2.08 -21.46
N GLN A 46 3.60 2.23 -21.94
CA GLN A 46 3.19 1.63 -23.22
C GLN A 46 3.90 2.24 -24.45
N MET A 47 4.42 3.45 -24.35
CA MET A 47 5.19 4.13 -25.41
C MET A 47 6.67 3.68 -25.45
N GLY A 48 7.12 2.90 -24.47
CA GLY A 48 8.50 2.39 -24.38
C GLY A 48 9.45 3.30 -23.60
N VAL A 49 8.97 4.31 -22.88
CA VAL A 49 9.80 5.18 -22.03
C VAL A 49 10.08 4.49 -20.70
N ALA A 50 11.36 4.32 -20.40
CA ALA A 50 11.83 3.79 -19.11
C ALA A 50 12.12 4.93 -18.13
N THR A 51 11.53 4.87 -16.95
CA THR A 51 11.70 5.86 -15.88
C THR A 51 12.19 5.19 -14.61
N GLU A 52 13.39 5.53 -14.17
CA GLU A 52 13.96 5.10 -12.90
C GLU A 52 13.34 5.89 -11.74
N CYS A 53 12.76 5.17 -10.79
CA CYS A 53 12.05 5.73 -9.65
C CYS A 53 12.54 5.09 -8.34
N SER A 54 12.64 5.92 -7.30
CA SER A 54 12.75 5.50 -5.90
C SER A 54 11.45 5.81 -5.16
N HIS A 55 11.29 5.30 -3.93
CA HIS A 55 10.11 5.53 -3.09
C HIS A 55 8.80 5.21 -3.82
N ILE A 56 8.78 4.08 -4.53
CA ILE A 56 7.61 3.73 -5.33
C ILE A 56 6.41 3.40 -4.46
N SER A 57 5.23 3.79 -4.93
CA SER A 57 3.95 3.42 -4.31
C SER A 57 2.84 3.36 -5.35
N ILE A 58 1.77 2.64 -5.04
CA ILE A 58 0.55 2.56 -5.83
C ILE A 58 -0.58 3.08 -4.94
N GLU A 59 -1.21 4.19 -5.31
CA GLU A 59 -2.18 4.90 -4.46
C GLU A 59 -1.62 5.20 -3.05
N GLY A 60 -0.33 5.56 -2.98
CA GLY A 60 0.36 5.83 -1.71
C GLY A 60 0.74 4.60 -0.89
N LYS A 61 0.51 3.38 -1.42
CA LYS A 61 0.79 2.12 -0.72
C LYS A 61 1.91 1.31 -1.39
N VAL A 62 2.68 0.55 -0.62
CA VAL A 62 3.85 -0.21 -1.11
C VAL A 62 3.48 -1.67 -1.42
N TYR A 63 2.27 -1.88 -1.95
CA TYR A 63 1.76 -3.18 -2.35
C TYR A 63 0.90 -3.04 -3.60
N LEU A 64 0.77 -4.14 -4.34
CA LEU A 64 -0.16 -4.30 -5.44
C LEU A 64 -1.33 -5.16 -4.96
N ASP A 65 -2.52 -4.60 -4.95
CA ASP A 65 -3.77 -5.32 -4.71
C ASP A 65 -4.58 -5.51 -5.99
N GLY A 66 -5.28 -6.63 -6.06
CA GLY A 66 -6.11 -7.01 -7.18
C GLY A 66 -6.94 -8.24 -6.87
N THR A 67 -7.71 -8.69 -7.85
CA THR A 67 -8.56 -9.87 -7.73
C THR A 67 -8.05 -11.02 -8.59
N ARG A 68 -8.25 -12.24 -8.12
CA ARG A 68 -8.03 -13.46 -8.90
C ARG A 68 -9.20 -14.40 -8.65
N GLY A 69 -9.99 -14.64 -9.69
CA GLY A 69 -11.28 -15.30 -9.52
C GLY A 69 -12.19 -14.47 -8.61
N LYS A 70 -12.69 -15.07 -7.54
CA LYS A 70 -13.51 -14.39 -6.51
C LYS A 70 -12.70 -13.89 -5.30
N GLY A 71 -11.39 -14.12 -5.28
CA GLY A 71 -10.53 -13.75 -4.16
C GLY A 71 -9.87 -12.38 -4.36
N ALA A 72 -9.74 -11.63 -3.27
CA ALA A 72 -8.90 -10.43 -3.19
C ALA A 72 -7.49 -10.83 -2.73
N TYR A 73 -6.48 -10.26 -3.39
CA TYR A 73 -5.07 -10.51 -3.11
C TYR A 73 -4.34 -9.20 -2.89
N VAL A 74 -3.39 -9.22 -1.96
CA VAL A 74 -2.49 -8.11 -1.66
C VAL A 74 -1.06 -8.64 -1.74
N LEU A 75 -0.27 -8.10 -2.66
CA LEU A 75 1.10 -8.50 -2.91
C LEU A 75 2.06 -7.35 -2.54
N PRO A 76 2.86 -7.50 -1.48
CA PRO A 76 3.90 -6.52 -1.15
C PRO A 76 4.92 -6.38 -2.29
N LEU A 77 5.20 -5.15 -2.73
CA LEU A 77 6.12 -4.89 -3.85
C LEU A 77 7.55 -5.35 -3.56
N GLU A 78 7.91 -5.48 -2.28
CA GLU A 78 9.22 -5.99 -1.84
C GLU A 78 9.52 -7.42 -2.32
N ASN A 79 8.48 -8.26 -2.44
CA ASN A 79 8.58 -9.67 -2.82
C ASN A 79 8.44 -9.86 -4.34
N VAL A 80 8.09 -8.79 -5.06
CA VAL A 80 7.86 -8.78 -6.49
C VAL A 80 9.16 -8.47 -7.23
N ASP A 81 9.49 -9.28 -8.22
CA ASP A 81 10.61 -9.04 -9.14
C ASP A 81 10.17 -8.12 -10.29
N ARG A 82 9.09 -8.51 -10.95
CA ARG A 82 8.54 -7.79 -12.10
C ARG A 82 7.03 -7.92 -12.14
N VAL A 83 6.36 -6.83 -12.51
CA VAL A 83 4.95 -6.82 -12.90
C VAL A 83 4.87 -6.46 -14.37
N THR A 84 4.16 -7.26 -15.15
CA THR A 84 3.82 -6.93 -16.54
C THR A 84 2.33 -6.72 -16.66
N PHE A 85 1.93 -5.59 -17.24
CA PHE A 85 0.54 -5.20 -17.38
C PHE A 85 0.05 -5.47 -18.80
N TYR A 86 -1.19 -5.98 -18.89
CA TYR A 86 -1.86 -6.25 -20.15
C TYR A 86 -3.28 -5.69 -20.07
N LEU A 87 -3.56 -4.64 -20.84
CA LEU A 87 -4.90 -4.07 -20.96
C LEU A 87 -5.60 -4.70 -22.16
N LYS A 88 -6.72 -5.39 -21.91
CA LYS A 88 -7.56 -5.95 -22.97
C LYS A 88 -9.03 -5.72 -22.62
N GLU A 89 -9.78 -5.12 -23.54
CA GLU A 89 -11.23 -4.90 -23.39
C GLU A 89 -11.59 -4.17 -22.07
N GLY A 90 -10.76 -3.23 -21.63
CA GLY A 90 -10.94 -2.48 -20.38
C GLY A 90 -10.53 -3.23 -19.11
N VAL A 91 -10.12 -4.50 -19.21
CA VAL A 91 -9.62 -5.30 -18.08
C VAL A 91 -8.10 -5.25 -18.05
N LEU A 92 -7.53 -4.76 -16.96
CA LEU A 92 -6.09 -4.73 -16.75
C LEU A 92 -5.63 -5.97 -15.98
N THR A 93 -4.87 -6.82 -16.66
CA THR A 93 -4.24 -8.00 -16.05
C THR A 93 -2.79 -7.70 -15.69
N ALA A 94 -2.45 -7.80 -14.42
CA ALA A 94 -1.09 -7.72 -13.90
C ALA A 94 -0.52 -9.14 -13.71
N ARG A 95 0.50 -9.50 -14.49
CA ARG A 95 1.28 -10.72 -14.30
C ARG A 95 2.50 -10.41 -13.45
N VAL A 96 2.50 -10.92 -12.24
CA VAL A 96 3.51 -10.69 -11.21
C VAL A 96 4.46 -11.88 -11.14
N SER A 97 5.75 -11.62 -11.28
CA SER A 97 6.83 -12.58 -11.02
C SER A 97 7.39 -12.31 -9.61
N MET A 98 7.49 -13.36 -8.80
CA MET A 98 8.01 -13.27 -7.42
C MET A 98 9.54 -13.46 -7.38
N LYS A 99 10.24 -12.70 -6.53
CA LYS A 99 11.71 -12.73 -6.43
C LYS A 99 12.29 -14.09 -6.00
N HIS A 100 11.64 -14.77 -5.05
CA HIS A 100 12.22 -15.93 -4.38
C HIS A 100 11.71 -17.28 -4.88
N SER A 101 10.41 -17.38 -5.20
CA SER A 101 9.81 -18.64 -5.66
C SER A 101 9.88 -18.82 -7.17
N GLY A 102 10.14 -17.75 -7.94
CA GLY A 102 9.95 -17.73 -9.40
C GLY A 102 8.48 -17.90 -9.82
N GLU A 103 7.55 -17.94 -8.86
CA GLU A 103 6.12 -18.10 -9.11
C GLU A 103 5.58 -16.91 -9.89
N LYS A 104 4.68 -17.20 -10.83
CA LYS A 104 3.97 -16.20 -11.61
C LYS A 104 2.50 -16.19 -11.23
N ILE A 105 2.04 -15.05 -10.73
CA ILE A 105 0.66 -14.84 -10.30
C ILE A 105 0.02 -13.84 -11.26
N SER A 106 -1.20 -14.12 -11.72
CA SER A 106 -1.98 -13.17 -12.52
C SER A 106 -3.10 -12.60 -11.68
N LEU A 107 -3.16 -11.27 -11.58
CA LEU A 107 -4.20 -10.52 -10.88
C LEU A 107 -4.91 -9.58 -11.85
N THR A 108 -6.21 -9.41 -11.69
CA THR A 108 -6.96 -8.30 -12.30
C THR A 108 -6.84 -7.09 -11.38
N VAL A 109 -6.40 -5.96 -11.93
CA VAL A 109 -6.16 -4.73 -11.19
C VAL A 109 -6.95 -3.58 -11.81
N ASN A 110 -7.22 -2.53 -11.04
CA ASN A 110 -7.93 -1.36 -11.55
C ASN A 110 -6.97 -0.49 -12.42
N PRO A 111 -7.29 -0.23 -13.70
CA PRO A 111 -6.44 0.56 -14.59
C PRO A 111 -6.30 2.04 -14.21
N ASP A 112 -7.27 2.62 -13.50
CA ASP A 112 -7.28 4.04 -13.16
C ASP A 112 -6.41 4.39 -11.94
N ARG A 113 -5.95 3.37 -11.22
CA ARG A 113 -5.01 3.55 -10.11
C ARG A 113 -3.70 4.14 -10.59
N ARG A 114 -3.05 4.91 -9.73
CA ARG A 114 -1.79 5.59 -10.02
C ARG A 114 -0.63 4.96 -9.29
N ALA A 115 0.44 4.72 -10.03
CA ALA A 115 1.77 4.49 -9.47
C ALA A 115 2.50 5.83 -9.35
N PHE A 116 3.21 5.99 -8.24
CA PHE A 116 4.00 7.16 -7.89
C PHE A 116 5.44 6.75 -7.64
N GLY A 117 6.36 7.67 -7.87
CA GLY A 117 7.77 7.51 -7.57
C GLY A 117 8.52 8.83 -7.58
N LYS A 118 9.75 8.82 -7.06
CA LYS A 118 10.68 9.95 -7.13
C LYS A 118 11.78 9.64 -8.13
N THR A 119 11.92 10.52 -9.13
CA THR A 119 13.03 10.48 -10.09
C THR A 119 14.14 11.44 -9.63
N ARG A 120 15.27 11.44 -10.33
CA ARG A 120 16.38 12.37 -10.05
C ARG A 120 16.04 13.85 -10.26
N TRP A 121 14.91 14.19 -10.90
CA TRP A 121 14.51 15.57 -11.18
C TRP A 121 13.14 15.97 -10.63
N GLY A 122 12.42 15.06 -9.95
CA GLY A 122 11.12 15.39 -9.37
C GLY A 122 10.23 14.19 -9.11
N THR A 123 8.94 14.47 -8.91
CA THR A 123 7.92 13.46 -8.66
C THR A 123 7.37 12.93 -9.98
N PHE A 124 7.24 11.61 -10.08
CA PHE A 124 6.65 10.92 -11.21
C PHE A 124 5.34 10.26 -10.81
N GLN A 125 4.36 10.30 -11.71
CA GLN A 125 3.09 9.60 -11.56
C GLN A 125 2.63 9.04 -12.92
N ILE A 126 2.01 7.88 -12.91
CA ILE A 126 1.45 7.24 -14.10
C ILE A 126 0.27 6.35 -13.71
N LYS A 127 -0.72 6.19 -14.59
CA LYS A 127 -1.79 5.21 -14.36
C LYS A 127 -1.29 3.80 -14.59
N LEU A 128 -1.84 2.82 -13.87
CA LEU A 128 -1.52 1.41 -14.11
C LEU A 128 -1.93 0.97 -15.52
N GLY A 129 -3.01 1.53 -16.05
CA GLY A 129 -3.44 1.29 -17.44
C GLY A 129 -2.42 1.71 -18.49
N ASP A 130 -1.58 2.70 -18.20
CA ASP A 130 -0.58 3.25 -19.12
C ASP A 130 0.82 2.61 -18.93
N LEU A 131 0.96 1.76 -17.92
CA LEU A 131 2.17 0.99 -17.68
C LEU A 131 2.21 -0.27 -18.55
N LYS A 132 3.40 -0.57 -19.05
CA LYS A 132 3.74 -1.85 -19.66
C LYS A 132 4.36 -2.79 -18.63
N SER A 133 5.28 -2.29 -17.82
CA SER A 133 5.86 -3.07 -16.72
C SER A 133 6.46 -2.23 -15.59
N ILE A 134 6.60 -2.86 -14.44
CA ILE A 134 7.38 -2.40 -13.29
C ILE A 134 8.44 -3.46 -13.03
N THR A 135 9.71 -3.08 -12.98
CA THR A 135 10.82 -3.98 -12.61
C THR A 135 11.49 -3.46 -11.35
N ILE A 136 11.49 -4.26 -10.28
CA ILE A 136 12.10 -3.88 -9.01
C ILE A 136 13.61 -4.08 -9.10
N THR A 137 14.38 -3.01 -8.90
CA THR A 137 15.86 -3.02 -9.01
C THR A 137 16.54 -3.03 -7.66
N GLY A 138 15.88 -2.53 -6.61
CA GLY A 138 16.45 -2.43 -5.28
C GLY A 138 15.38 -2.32 -4.19
N SER A 139 15.73 -2.74 -2.98
CA SER A 139 14.94 -2.46 -1.78
C SER A 139 15.87 -2.25 -0.60
N SER A 140 15.91 -1.05 -0.04
CA SER A 140 16.58 -0.78 1.22
C SER A 140 15.54 -0.78 2.36
N ARG A 141 15.76 -1.61 3.37
CA ARG A 141 15.13 -1.36 4.68
C ARG A 141 15.75 -0.09 5.20
N ALA A 142 14.94 0.88 5.66
CA ALA A 142 15.46 1.89 6.56
C ALA A 142 16.16 1.16 7.70
N SER A 143 17.49 1.26 7.75
CA SER A 143 18.26 0.73 8.86
C SER A 143 17.69 1.36 10.12
N SER A 144 17.19 0.54 11.04
CA SER A 144 16.96 0.97 12.40
C SER A 144 18.31 1.45 12.93
N PHE A 145 18.52 2.77 12.86
CA PHE A 145 19.62 3.43 13.53
C PHE A 145 19.38 3.22 15.02
N SER A 146 20.04 2.20 15.58
CA SER A 146 20.15 2.03 17.02
C SER A 146 21.34 2.89 17.45
N PRO A 147 21.15 4.03 18.14
CA PRO A 147 22.26 4.71 18.75
C PRO A 147 22.63 3.90 19.99
N SER A 148 23.47 2.89 19.84
CA SER A 148 24.27 2.41 20.97
C SER A 148 25.20 3.56 21.32
N GLY A 149 24.74 4.45 22.21
CA GLY A 149 25.53 5.56 22.72
C GLY A 149 26.82 5.04 23.37
N PRO A 150 27.91 5.83 23.36
CA PRO A 150 29.09 5.49 24.14
C PRO A 150 28.76 5.67 25.62
N SER A 151 28.47 4.56 26.31
CA SER A 151 28.51 4.50 27.76
C SER A 151 29.96 4.30 28.18
N GLY A 152 30.50 5.23 28.99
CA GLY A 152 31.77 5.01 29.69
C GLY A 152 32.73 6.19 29.68
N ARG A 153 32.33 7.32 30.31
CA ARG A 153 33.29 8.12 31.07
C ARG A 153 33.48 7.41 32.41
N VAL A 154 34.65 6.85 32.67
CA VAL A 154 35.15 6.65 34.03
C VAL A 154 36.42 7.46 34.12
N ASN A 155 36.32 8.56 34.86
CA ASN A 155 37.39 9.47 35.18
C ASN A 155 37.66 9.26 36.67
N ASP A 156 38.46 8.24 36.98
CA ASP A 156 38.91 8.00 38.34
C ASP A 156 40.31 8.59 38.46
N GLY A 157 40.37 9.73 39.13
CA GLY A 157 41.62 10.30 39.59
C GLY A 157 42.19 9.51 40.77
N ASN A 158 43.41 9.91 41.13
CA ASN A 158 44.07 9.65 42.42
C ASN A 158 44.87 8.34 42.54
N SER A 159 46.17 8.41 42.25
CA SER A 159 47.29 8.22 43.21
C SER A 159 48.61 8.58 42.56
#